data_AF-A0A846T113-F1
#
_entry.id   AF-A0A846T113-F1
#
_cell.length_a   1.000
_cell.length_b   1.000
_cell.length_c   1.000
_cell.angle_alpha   90.00
_cell.angle_beta   90.00
_cell.angle_gamma   90.00
#
_symmetry.space_group_name_H-M   'P 1'
#
loop_
_entity.id
_entity.type
_entity.pdbx_description
1 polymer ?
#
loop_
_entity_poly.entity_id
_entity_poly.type
_entity_poly.pdbx_seq_one_letter_code
_entity_poly.pdbx_strand_id
1 'polypeptide(L)'
;MAKVWRRDGQETWVLVHVEIQAGYEAEFAERMFVYYYRLFDRYRLPLASLAVLADEQPQWRPNRYTRHLWECEVALSFPVVKLLDYEPRLAELETAANPFALATAAHLLAQATRHDAHQRFISKLSLTRRLYQRGWDRQ
;
A
#
# COMPACT_ATOMS: atom_id res chain seq x y z
N MET A 1 -5.32 15.11 1.19
CA MET A 1 -5.03 15.87 2.42
C MET A 1 -6.04 15.46 3.47
N ALA A 2 -5.63 15.26 4.72
CA ALA A 2 -6.51 14.84 5.80
C ALA A 2 -6.29 15.72 7.04
N LYS A 3 -7.37 16.03 7.75
CA LYS A 3 -7.33 16.68 9.05
C LYS A 3 -7.21 15.60 10.12
N VAL A 4 -6.20 15.68 10.97
CA VAL A 4 -5.94 14.70 12.03
C VAL A 4 -5.76 15.38 13.38
N TRP A 5 -6.14 14.68 14.44
CA TRP A 5 -5.77 15.04 15.81
C TRP A 5 -4.54 14.26 16.23
N ARG A 6 -3.50 14.99 16.59
CA ARG A 6 -2.30 14.42 17.18
C ARG A 6 -2.61 13.97 18.61
N ARG A 7 -1.79 13.06 19.16
CA ARG A 7 -1.98 12.53 20.53
C ARG A 7 -1.85 13.60 21.62
N ASP A 8 -1.23 14.73 21.29
CA ASP A 8 -1.13 15.93 22.14
C ASP A 8 -2.38 16.84 22.06
N GLY A 9 -3.42 16.41 21.33
CA GLY A 9 -4.67 17.16 21.15
C GLY A 9 -4.62 18.23 20.06
N GLN A 10 -3.47 18.45 19.42
CA GLN A 10 -3.33 19.47 18.38
C GLN A 10 -3.95 19.00 17.06
N GLU A 11 -4.70 19.90 16.43
CA GLU A 11 -5.19 19.71 15.07
C GLU A 11 -4.07 19.98 14.07
N THR A 12 -3.90 19.11 13.08
CA THR A 12 -2.93 19.30 12.01
C THR A 12 -3.48 18.80 10.68
N TRP A 13 -3.27 19.58 9.63
CA TRP A 13 -3.49 19.14 8.26
C TRP A 13 -2.25 18.39 7.77
N VAL A 14 -2.44 17.12 7.39
CA VAL A 14 -1.37 16.27 6.87
C VAL A 14 -1.66 15.95 5.41
N LEU A 15 -0.68 16.20 4.56
CA LEU A 15 -0.64 15.64 3.23
C LEU A 15 -0.19 14.18 3.35
N VAL A 16 -1.03 13.26 2.88
CA VAL A 16 -0.71 11.83 2.90
C VAL A 16 -0.46 11.41 1.46
N HIS A 17 0.73 10.88 1.22
CA HIS A 17 1.13 10.24 -0.01
C HIS A 17 1.14 8.73 0.24
N VAL A 18 0.38 7.98 -0.56
CA VAL A 18 0.34 6.52 -0.49
C VAL A 18 0.76 5.98 -1.84
N GLU A 19 1.79 5.15 -1.85
CA GLU A 19 2.27 4.47 -3.03
C GLU A 19 1.95 2.97 -2.92
N ILE A 20 1.27 2.43 -3.93
CA ILE A 20 0.94 1.00 -4.02
C ILE A 20 1.80 0.40 -5.12
N GLN A 21 2.58 -0.63 -4.79
CA GLN A 21 3.54 -1.22 -5.71
C GLN A 21 3.35 -2.73 -5.82
N ALA A 22 2.93 -3.20 -6.99
CA ALA A 22 2.56 -4.61 -7.24
C ALA A 22 3.70 -5.48 -7.80
N GLY A 23 4.90 -4.93 -7.97
CA GLY A 23 6.06 -5.66 -8.48
C GLY A 23 7.36 -5.16 -7.88
N TYR A 24 8.38 -6.00 -7.91
CA TYR A 24 9.73 -5.60 -7.50
C TYR A 24 10.23 -4.43 -8.35
N GLU A 25 10.80 -3.44 -7.68
CA GLU A 25 11.47 -2.33 -8.33
C GLU A 25 12.66 -1.87 -7.48
N ALA A 26 13.86 -1.90 -8.06
CA ALA A 26 15.08 -1.55 -7.35
C ALA A 26 15.08 -0.08 -6.88
N GLU A 27 14.50 0.81 -7.69
CA GLU A 27 14.50 2.26 -7.49
C GLU A 27 13.30 2.76 -6.66
N PHE A 28 12.48 1.84 -6.10
CA PHE A 28 11.25 2.20 -5.39
C PHE A 28 11.50 3.21 -4.25
N ALA A 29 12.54 3.01 -3.45
CA ALA A 29 12.87 3.92 -2.36
C ALA A 29 13.27 5.32 -2.86
N GLU A 30 13.98 5.40 -3.98
CA GLU A 30 14.33 6.67 -4.61
C GLU A 30 13.07 7.37 -5.14
N ARG A 31 12.15 6.64 -5.77
CA ARG A 31 10.87 7.21 -6.22
C ARG A 31 10.04 7.76 -5.05
N MET A 32 10.00 7.05 -3.93
CA MET A 32 9.39 7.54 -2.69
C MET A 32 10.01 8.86 -2.22
N PHE A 33 11.34 8.99 -2.30
CA PHE A 33 12.03 10.25 -2.00
C PHE A 33 11.69 11.37 -2.99
N VAL A 34 11.71 11.09 -4.29
CA VAL A 34 11.38 12.07 -5.33
C VAL A 34 9.95 12.60 -5.15
N TYR A 35 8.99 11.72 -4.87
CA TYR A 35 7.60 12.11 -4.61
C TYR A 35 7.46 12.91 -3.31
N TYR A 36 8.12 12.47 -2.24
CA TYR A 36 8.15 13.22 -0.99
C TYR A 36 8.67 14.64 -1.21
N TYR A 37 9.82 14.78 -1.88
CA TYR A 37 10.43 16.09 -2.17
C TYR A 37 9.52 16.97 -3.03
N ARG A 38 8.94 16.45 -4.12
CA ARG A 38 8.05 17.21 -5.00
C ARG A 38 6.81 17.73 -4.26
N LEU A 39 6.22 16.90 -3.40
CA LEU A 39 5.05 17.29 -2.61
C LEU A 39 5.43 18.29 -1.51
N PHE A 40 6.57 18.07 -0.85
CA PHE A 40 7.11 19.01 0.13
C PHE A 40 7.37 20.39 -0.49
N ASP A 41 8.06 20.43 -1.63
CA ASP A 41 8.42 21.68 -2.30
C ASP A 41 7.17 22.47 -2.73
N ARG A 42 6.17 21.75 -3.28
CA ARG A 42 4.93 22.35 -3.77
C ARG A 42 4.00 22.85 -2.65
N TYR A 43 3.80 22.07 -1.59
CA TYR A 43 2.74 22.33 -0.61
C TYR A 43 3.27 22.90 0.71
N ARG A 44 4.52 22.61 1.10
CA ARG A 44 5.12 23.07 2.36
C ARG A 44 4.28 22.75 3.61
N LEU A 45 3.50 21.67 3.56
CA LEU A 45 2.68 21.15 4.66
C LEU A 45 3.34 19.93 5.30
N PRO A 46 2.97 19.57 6.55
CA PRO A 46 3.31 18.28 7.13
C PRO A 46 2.92 17.13 6.19
N LEU A 47 3.90 16.29 5.83
CA LEU A 47 3.76 15.24 4.82
C LEU A 47 4.17 13.89 5.39
N ALA A 48 3.31 12.89 5.21
CA ALA A 48 3.61 11.48 5.45
C ALA A 48 3.58 10.71 4.13
N SER A 49 4.65 9.97 3.83
CA SER A 49 4.69 9.01 2.72
C SER A 49 4.56 7.60 3.28
N LEU A 50 3.67 6.81 2.70
CA LEU A 50 3.33 5.45 3.12
C LEU A 50 3.41 4.53 1.91
N ALA A 51 3.87 3.29 2.09
CA ALA A 51 3.94 2.31 1.02
C ALA A 51 3.08 1.07 1.32
N VAL A 52 2.41 0.58 0.29
CA VAL A 52 1.72 -0.73 0.28
C VAL A 52 2.39 -1.60 -0.78
N LEU A 53 3.09 -2.64 -0.33
CA LEU A 53 3.78 -3.59 -1.18
C LEU A 53 2.88 -4.79 -1.47
N ALA A 54 2.61 -4.98 -2.74
CA ALA A 54 1.69 -5.96 -3.30
C ALA A 54 2.39 -6.88 -4.32
N ASP A 55 3.72 -6.97 -4.26
CA ASP A 55 4.52 -7.92 -5.04
C ASP A 55 4.59 -9.30 -4.38
N GLU A 56 5.17 -10.26 -5.10
CA GLU A 56 5.27 -11.67 -4.70
C GLU A 56 6.57 -12.00 -3.94
N GLN A 57 7.51 -11.07 -3.76
CA GLN A 57 8.81 -11.33 -3.14
C GLN A 57 8.76 -11.08 -1.62
N PRO A 58 8.82 -12.11 -0.75
CA PRO A 58 8.58 -11.93 0.69
C PRO A 58 9.62 -11.04 1.40
N GLN A 59 10.85 -11.05 0.89
CA GLN A 59 11.99 -10.33 1.49
C GLN A 59 12.16 -8.91 0.96
N TRP A 60 11.53 -8.57 -0.17
CA TRP A 60 11.62 -7.22 -0.71
C TRP A 60 10.71 -6.27 0.07
N ARG A 61 11.34 -5.42 0.89
CA ARG A 61 10.70 -4.49 1.83
C ARG A 61 11.45 -3.15 1.92
N PRO A 62 11.62 -2.43 0.81
CA PRO A 62 12.24 -1.11 0.85
C PRO A 62 11.42 -0.18 1.76
N ASN A 63 12.04 0.34 2.80
CA ASN A 63 11.42 1.26 3.77
C ASN A 63 12.25 2.53 4.02
N ARG A 64 13.40 2.65 3.37
CA ARG A 64 14.33 3.76 3.53
C ARG A 64 15.05 4.06 2.22
N TYR A 65 15.18 5.34 1.92
CA TYR A 65 16.11 5.87 0.95
C TYR A 65 17.22 6.65 1.66
N THR A 66 18.45 6.53 1.21
CA THR A 66 19.58 7.30 1.74
C THR A 66 20.53 7.64 0.60
N ARG A 67 20.97 8.89 0.57
CA ARG A 67 22.01 9.38 -0.33
C ARG A 67 23.06 10.11 0.48
N HIS A 68 24.32 9.78 0.24
CA HIS A 68 25.45 10.30 0.99
C HIS A 68 26.59 10.69 0.05
N LEU A 69 27.16 11.87 0.26
CA LEU A 69 28.37 12.33 -0.40
C LEU A 69 29.18 13.22 0.56
N TRP A 70 30.42 12.82 0.85
CA TRP A 70 31.28 13.46 1.87
C TRP A 70 30.63 13.51 3.26
N GLU A 71 30.29 14.69 3.77
CA GLU A 71 29.59 14.87 5.05
C GLU A 71 28.12 15.29 4.85
N CYS A 72 27.60 15.13 3.62
CA CYS A 72 26.21 15.44 3.28
C CYS A 72 25.38 14.17 3.17
N GLU A 73 24.40 14.01 4.07
CA GLU A 73 23.43 12.91 4.05
C GLU A 73 22.00 13.44 3.85
N VAL A 74 21.24 12.75 3.00
CA VAL A 74 19.79 12.84 2.94
C VAL A 74 19.22 11.45 3.18
N ALA A 75 18.26 11.34 4.10
CA ALA A 75 17.55 10.10 4.35
C ALA A 75 16.03 10.35 4.42
N LEU A 76 15.27 9.40 3.88
CA LEU A 76 13.82 9.33 4.05
C LEU A 76 13.47 7.92 4.51
N SER A 77 12.83 7.82 5.68
CA SER A 77 12.24 6.57 6.18
C SER A 77 10.72 6.66 6.06
N PHE A 78 10.08 5.58 5.64
CA PHE A 78 8.64 5.55 5.44
C PHE A 78 8.03 4.22 5.93
N PRO A 79 6.82 4.25 6.53
CA PRO A 79 6.09 3.05 6.87
C PRO A 79 5.72 2.22 5.64
N VAL A 80 5.77 0.90 5.81
CA VAL A 80 5.47 -0.08 4.77
C VAL A 80 4.49 -1.11 5.31
N VAL A 81 3.49 -1.44 4.51
CA VAL A 81 2.63 -2.62 4.72
C VAL A 81 2.84 -3.57 3.54
N LYS A 82 3.10 -4.85 3.82
CA LYS A 82 3.24 -5.90 2.79
C LYS A 82 1.96 -6.73 2.79
N LEU A 83 1.26 -6.79 1.65
CA LEU A 83 0.00 -7.55 1.56
C LEU A 83 0.22 -9.05 1.78
N LEU A 84 1.37 -9.58 1.34
CA LEU A 84 1.74 -10.98 1.53
C LEU A 84 1.79 -11.41 3.01
N ASP A 85 2.02 -10.48 3.94
CA ASP A 85 2.02 -10.77 5.39
C ASP A 85 0.65 -11.22 5.91
N TYR A 86 -0.41 -10.95 5.15
CA TYR A 86 -1.77 -11.32 5.51
C TYR A 86 -2.23 -12.64 4.89
N GLU A 87 -1.37 -13.33 4.13
CA GLU A 87 -1.67 -14.66 3.57
C GLU A 87 -2.14 -15.66 4.65
N PRO A 88 -1.50 -15.77 5.84
CA PRO A 88 -1.98 -16.68 6.89
C PRO A 88 -3.37 -16.32 7.44
N ARG A 89 -3.85 -15.10 7.18
CA ARG A 89 -5.11 -14.55 7.69
C ARG A 89 -6.17 -14.39 6.61
N LEU A 90 -6.01 -15.07 5.46
CA LEU A 90 -6.90 -14.92 4.30
C LEU A 90 -8.39 -15.10 4.65
N ALA A 91 -8.74 -16.12 5.44
CA ALA A 91 -10.11 -16.38 5.85
C ALA A 91 -10.72 -15.22 6.68
N GLU A 92 -9.92 -14.58 7.54
CA GLU A 92 -10.35 -13.38 8.29
C GLU A 92 -10.60 -12.21 7.34
N LEU A 93 -9.71 -12.01 6.35
CA LEU A 93 -9.84 -10.93 5.38
C LEU A 93 -11.11 -11.05 4.52
N GLU A 94 -11.49 -12.26 4.16
CA GLU A 94 -12.68 -12.53 3.34
C GLU A 94 -14.00 -12.22 4.07
N THR A 95 -14.02 -12.41 5.39
CA THR A 95 -15.20 -12.19 6.24
C THR A 95 -15.26 -10.79 6.83
N ALA A 96 -14.13 -10.07 6.86
CA ALA A 96 -14.06 -8.72 7.38
C ALA A 96 -14.98 -7.74 6.62
N ALA A 97 -15.65 -6.89 7.40
CA ALA A 97 -16.46 -5.78 6.88
C ALA A 97 -15.60 -4.67 6.25
N ASN A 98 -14.30 -4.63 6.57
CA ASN A 98 -13.38 -3.66 5.98
C ASN A 98 -13.18 -3.96 4.48
N PRO A 99 -13.46 -3.01 3.58
CA PRO A 99 -13.29 -3.25 2.16
C PRO A 99 -11.84 -3.44 1.71
N PHE A 100 -10.87 -2.84 2.40
CA PHE A 100 -9.46 -3.08 2.14
C PHE A 100 -9.06 -4.51 2.48
N ALA A 101 -9.76 -5.16 3.42
CA ALA A 101 -9.54 -6.57 3.72
C ALA A 101 -10.00 -7.45 2.54
N LEU A 102 -11.18 -7.18 1.98
CA LEU A 102 -11.65 -7.88 0.79
C LEU A 102 -10.72 -7.65 -0.42
N ALA A 103 -10.24 -6.42 -0.62
CA ALA A 103 -9.27 -6.12 -1.68
C ALA A 103 -7.92 -6.82 -1.46
N THR A 104 -7.47 -6.94 -0.21
CA THR A 104 -6.25 -7.69 0.13
C THR A 104 -6.43 -9.18 -0.11
N ALA A 105 -7.55 -9.76 0.31
CA ALA A 105 -7.87 -11.16 0.04
C ALA A 105 -7.93 -11.44 -1.46
N ALA A 106 -8.58 -10.55 -2.21
CA ALA A 106 -8.64 -10.61 -3.67
C ALA A 106 -7.27 -10.67 -4.32
N HIS A 107 -6.38 -9.78 -3.88
CA HIS A 107 -5.02 -9.68 -4.39
C HIS A 107 -4.22 -10.95 -4.10
N LEU A 108 -4.26 -11.45 -2.86
CA LEU A 108 -3.58 -12.68 -2.45
C LEU A 108 -4.08 -13.90 -3.23
N LEU A 109 -5.39 -14.05 -3.39
CA LEU A 109 -5.99 -15.12 -4.21
C LEU A 109 -5.57 -14.99 -5.69
N ALA A 110 -5.50 -13.78 -6.23
CA ALA A 110 -5.08 -13.56 -7.61
C ALA A 110 -3.59 -13.93 -7.82
N GLN A 111 -2.72 -13.63 -6.86
CA GLN A 111 -1.31 -14.03 -6.89
C GLN A 111 -1.16 -15.56 -6.79
N ALA A 112 -1.82 -16.20 -5.83
CA ALA A 112 -1.76 -17.65 -5.63
C ALA A 112 -2.25 -18.44 -6.86
N THR A 113 -3.20 -17.87 -7.62
CA THR A 113 -3.82 -18.52 -8.79
C THR A 113 -3.22 -18.07 -10.13
N ARG A 114 -2.12 -17.32 -10.12
CA ARG A 114 -1.53 -16.71 -11.33
C ARG A 114 -1.15 -17.72 -12.41
N HIS A 115 -0.72 -18.92 -12.01
CA HIS A 115 -0.34 -20.01 -12.92
C HIS A 115 -1.47 -21.00 -13.25
N ASP A 116 -2.67 -20.82 -12.66
CA ASP A 116 -3.82 -21.69 -12.89
C ASP A 116 -4.99 -20.88 -13.47
N ALA A 117 -5.23 -21.05 -14.78
CA ALA A 117 -6.27 -20.32 -15.49
C ALA A 117 -7.69 -20.62 -14.98
N HIS A 118 -7.92 -21.82 -14.46
CA HIS A 118 -9.21 -22.25 -13.93
C HIS A 118 -9.45 -21.64 -12.55
N GLN A 119 -8.45 -21.68 -11.66
CA GLN A 119 -8.58 -21.02 -10.35
C GLN A 119 -8.65 -19.49 -10.47
N ARG A 120 -7.97 -18.88 -11.45
CA ARG A 120 -8.09 -17.44 -11.72
C ARG A 120 -9.51 -17.02 -12.11
N PHE A 121 -10.19 -17.83 -12.94
CA PHE A 121 -11.58 -17.60 -13.31
C PHE A 121 -12.51 -17.69 -12.09
N ILE A 122 -12.31 -18.70 -11.24
CA ILE A 122 -13.07 -18.87 -9.99
C ILE A 122 -12.82 -17.70 -9.02
N SER A 123 -11.57 -17.29 -8.82
CA SER A 123 -11.21 -16.19 -7.93
C SER A 123 -11.83 -14.86 -8.41
N LYS A 124 -11.72 -14.53 -9.70
CA LYS A 124 -12.40 -13.35 -10.28
C LYS A 124 -13.92 -13.41 -10.12
N LEU A 125 -14.54 -14.56 -10.39
CA LEU A 125 -15.99 -14.73 -10.26
C LEU A 125 -16.45 -14.59 -8.80
N SER A 126 -15.69 -15.15 -7.85
CA SER A 126 -15.95 -15.02 -6.42
C SER A 126 -15.80 -13.58 -5.94
N LEU A 127 -14.85 -12.82 -6.52
CA LEU A 127 -14.63 -11.42 -6.21
C LEU A 127 -15.80 -10.56 -6.68
N THR A 128 -16.16 -10.70 -7.95
CA THR A 128 -17.24 -9.95 -8.58
C THR A 128 -18.54 -10.21 -7.86
N ARG A 129 -18.87 -11.48 -7.54
CA ARG A 129 -20.07 -11.83 -6.75
C ARG A 129 -20.06 -11.19 -5.36
N ARG A 130 -18.91 -11.12 -4.68
CA ARG A 130 -18.80 -10.52 -3.34
C ARG A 130 -18.91 -8.98 -3.38
N LEU A 131 -18.40 -8.34 -4.43
CA LEU A 131 -18.60 -6.90 -4.66
C LEU A 131 -20.09 -6.59 -4.90
N TYR A 132 -20.79 -7.40 -5.67
CA TYR A 132 -22.24 -7.29 -5.87
C TYR A 132 -23.04 -7.55 -4.59
N GLN A 133 -22.68 -8.57 -3.79
CA GLN A 133 -23.36 -8.89 -2.53
C GLN A 133 -23.22 -7.81 -1.45
N ARG A 134 -22.17 -6.99 -1.51
CA ARG A 134 -21.93 -5.89 -0.56
C ARG A 134 -22.55 -4.56 -1.01
N GLY A 135 -23.35 -4.54 -2.08
CA GLY A 135 -24.08 -3.35 -2.54
C GLY A 135 -23.18 -2.23 -3.04
N TRP A 136 -21.97 -2.57 -3.47
CA TRP A 136 -21.02 -1.59 -4.04
C TRP A 136 -21.34 -1.39 -5.52
N ASP A 137 -22.52 -0.82 -5.76
CA ASP A 137 -22.90 -0.36 -7.08
C ASP A 137 -21.98 0.78 -7.51
N ARG A 138 -21.57 0.72 -8.78
CA ARG A 138 -20.78 1.74 -9.48
C ARG A 138 -21.32 3.13 -9.15
N GLN A 139 -20.53 3.93 -8.43
CA GLN A 139 -20.53 5.38 -8.59
C GLN A 139 -19.40 5.77 -9.54
#